data_AF-A0AAN7PVP0-F1
#
_entry.id   AF-A0AAN7PVP0-F1
#
_cell.length_a   1.000
_cell.length_b   1.000
_cell.length_c   1.000
_cell.angle_alpha   90.00
_cell.angle_beta   90.00
_cell.angle_gamma   90.00
#
_symmetry.space_group_name_H-M   'P 1'
#
loop_
_entity.id
_entity.type
_entity.pdbx_description
1 polymer ?
#
loop_
_entity_poly.entity_id
_entity_poly.type
_entity_poly.pdbx_seq_one_letter_code
_entity_poly.pdbx_strand_id
1 'polypeptide(L)'
;MTTANGIYMAAACPDPNFLDFEDYFPSMMVRLGAEGFIGELCSGFQLLMDSEKGLITFNSLKRNIHVLGLEDVLGDDVIVCMLLEGDLDGDGMLNQMEFCILMLRLSPGLTMDGTTACCSSMAQATGNHLV
;
A
#
# COMPACT_ATOMS: atom_id res chain seq x y z
N MET A 1 -9.58 -8.85 41.68
CA MET A 1 -10.11 -10.18 41.33
C MET A 1 -11.13 -9.97 40.21
N THR A 2 -10.70 -9.58 39.01
CA THR A 2 -10.10 -10.41 37.94
C THR A 2 -11.19 -11.07 37.08
N THR A 3 -11.38 -10.44 35.91
CA THR A 3 -11.52 -11.04 34.57
C THR A 3 -12.84 -11.69 34.16
N ALA A 4 -13.52 -11.01 33.23
CA ALA A 4 -14.20 -11.66 32.13
C ALA A 4 -13.63 -11.09 30.81
N ASN A 5 -12.89 -11.94 30.11
CA ASN A 5 -12.40 -11.75 28.75
C ASN A 5 -13.55 -11.92 27.74
N GLY A 6 -13.41 -11.28 26.58
CA GLY A 6 -13.78 -11.96 25.34
C GLY A 6 -14.82 -11.29 24.48
N ILE A 7 -14.50 -10.13 23.93
CA ILE A 7 -14.66 -9.88 22.49
C ILE A 7 -13.84 -8.65 22.16
N TYR A 8 -12.74 -8.92 21.48
CA TYR A 8 -11.78 -7.97 20.94
C TYR A 8 -12.51 -6.73 20.43
N MET A 9 -12.15 -5.58 21.01
CA MET A 9 -12.34 -4.32 20.32
C MET A 9 -11.76 -4.53 18.92
N ALA A 10 -12.64 -4.53 17.92
CA ALA A 10 -12.24 -4.27 16.55
C ALA A 10 -11.31 -3.06 16.62
N ALA A 11 -10.08 -3.21 16.13
CA ALA A 11 -9.10 -2.16 16.09
C ALA A 11 -9.77 -0.93 15.45
N ALA A 12 -10.20 0.00 16.30
CA ALA A 12 -10.61 1.31 15.86
C ALA A 12 -9.30 1.96 15.44
N CYS A 13 -8.98 1.87 14.15
CA CYS A 13 -7.93 2.67 13.55
C CYS A 13 -8.20 4.13 13.98
N PRO A 14 -7.26 4.78 14.67
CA PRO A 14 -7.47 6.11 15.18
C PRO A 14 -7.61 7.08 14.00
N ASP A 15 -8.66 7.88 14.07
CA ASP A 15 -9.00 9.05 13.25
C ASP A 15 -9.15 8.89 11.72
N PRO A 16 -10.29 9.37 11.13
CA PRO A 16 -10.52 9.37 9.68
C PRO A 16 -9.62 10.35 8.90
N ASN A 17 -8.71 11.06 9.58
CA ASN A 17 -7.65 11.88 9.01
C ASN A 17 -6.33 11.08 8.83
N PHE A 18 -6.44 9.77 8.60
CA PHE A 18 -5.36 8.78 8.67
C PHE A 18 -4.09 9.14 7.88
N LEU A 19 -4.21 9.93 6.81
CA LEU A 19 -3.18 10.82 6.31
C LEU A 19 -3.92 11.96 5.60
N ASP A 20 -3.68 13.22 5.95
CA ASP A 20 -3.89 14.34 5.00
C ASP A 20 -2.83 14.23 3.88
N PHE A 21 -2.85 13.10 3.19
CA PHE A 21 -2.03 12.89 2.01
C PHE A 21 -2.71 13.68 0.92
N GLU A 22 -2.07 14.78 0.52
CA GLU A 22 -2.49 15.45 -0.68
C GLU A 22 -2.39 14.45 -1.84
N ASP A 23 -3.52 14.23 -2.51
CA ASP A 23 -3.65 13.18 -3.51
C ASP A 23 -2.85 13.58 -4.76
N TYR A 24 -1.55 13.26 -4.76
CA TYR A 24 -0.66 13.54 -5.88
C TYR A 24 -0.84 12.53 -7.02
N PHE A 25 -1.54 11.43 -6.79
CA PHE A 25 -1.69 10.35 -7.76
C PHE A 25 -2.39 10.78 -9.06
N PRO A 26 -3.50 11.56 -9.05
CA PRO A 26 -4.07 12.13 -10.26
C PRO A 26 -3.07 12.95 -11.07
N SER A 27 -2.25 13.77 -10.39
CA SER A 27 -1.24 14.60 -11.06
C SER A 27 -0.12 13.76 -11.69
N MET A 28 0.30 12.68 -11.00
CA MET A 28 1.28 11.73 -11.53
C MET A 28 0.71 10.96 -12.72
N MET A 29 -0.54 10.50 -12.64
CA MET A 29 -1.20 9.78 -13.73
C MET A 29 -1.36 10.65 -14.97
N VAL A 30 -1.73 11.93 -14.82
CA VAL A 30 -1.81 12.88 -15.94
C VAL A 30 -0.45 13.12 -16.60
N ARG A 31 0.64 13.13 -15.81
CA ARG A 31 1.99 13.39 -16.31
C ARG A 31 2.68 12.16 -16.91
N LEU A 32 2.47 10.98 -16.34
CA LEU A 32 3.19 9.74 -16.65
C LEU A 32 2.36 8.76 -17.48
N GLY A 33 1.03 8.94 -17.54
CA GLY A 33 0.11 7.94 -18.05
C GLY A 33 -0.05 6.75 -17.10
N ALA A 34 -0.97 5.83 -17.43
CA ALA A 34 -1.27 4.67 -16.58
C ALA A 34 -0.06 3.73 -16.42
N GLU A 35 0.65 3.42 -17.51
CA GLU A 35 1.83 2.55 -17.48
C GLU A 35 3.00 3.17 -16.71
N GLY A 36 3.28 4.46 -16.92
CA GLY A 36 4.34 5.16 -16.21
C GLY A 36 4.03 5.30 -14.72
N PHE A 37 2.76 5.55 -14.38
CA PHE A 37 2.30 5.58 -13.00
C PHE A 37 2.49 4.23 -12.29
N ILE A 38 2.10 3.12 -12.94
CA ILE A 38 2.33 1.77 -12.42
C ILE A 38 3.83 1.51 -12.27
N GLY A 39 4.67 1.98 -13.19
CA GLY A 39 6.12 1.89 -13.10
C GLY A 39 6.70 2.58 -11.85
N GLU A 40 6.20 3.77 -11.50
CA GLU A 40 6.59 4.47 -10.27
C GLU A 40 6.12 3.72 -9.02
N LEU A 41 4.91 3.16 -9.01
CA LEU A 41 4.45 2.31 -7.90
C LEU A 41 5.32 1.07 -7.73
N CYS A 42 5.69 0.40 -8.83
CA CYS A 42 6.62 -0.73 -8.82
C CYS A 42 8.01 -0.33 -8.28
N SER A 43 8.46 0.87 -8.62
CA SER A 43 9.75 1.40 -8.14
C SER A 43 9.69 1.74 -6.64
N GLY A 44 8.58 2.32 -6.19
CA GLY A 44 8.30 2.55 -4.77
C GLY A 44 8.23 1.24 -3.98
N PHE A 45 7.61 0.19 -4.53
CA PHE A 45 7.61 -1.14 -3.94
C PHE A 45 9.03 -1.67 -3.73
N GLN A 46 9.90 -1.59 -4.75
CA GLN A 46 11.28 -2.05 -4.65
C GLN A 46 12.10 -1.28 -3.61
N LEU A 47 11.77 -0.01 -3.37
CA LEU A 47 12.39 0.80 -2.32
C LEU A 47 11.97 0.35 -0.91
N LEU A 48 10.74 -0.16 -0.76
CA LEU A 48 10.14 -0.53 0.53
C LEU A 48 10.28 -2.03 0.86
N MET A 49 10.46 -2.88 -0.14
CA MET A 49 10.50 -4.33 0.02
C MET A 49 11.73 -4.80 0.80
N ASP A 50 11.59 -5.97 1.42
CA ASP A 50 12.73 -6.71 1.93
C ASP A 50 13.47 -7.38 0.77
N SER A 51 14.77 -7.10 0.63
CA SER A 51 15.58 -7.63 -0.47
C SER A 51 15.77 -9.16 -0.43
N GLU A 52 15.66 -9.78 0.75
CA GLU A 52 15.81 -11.23 0.89
C GLU A 52 14.50 -11.96 0.58
N LYS A 53 13.36 -11.39 0.97
CA LYS A 53 12.04 -12.00 0.73
C LYS A 53 11.38 -11.60 -0.59
N GLY A 54 11.74 -10.44 -1.13
CA GLY A 54 11.07 -9.85 -2.29
C GLY A 54 9.65 -9.34 -2.01
N LEU A 55 9.31 -9.14 -0.73
CA LEU A 55 8.00 -8.69 -0.25
C LEU A 55 8.18 -7.54 0.74
N ILE A 56 7.21 -6.65 0.85
CA ILE A 56 7.20 -5.65 1.90
C ILE A 56 6.77 -6.33 3.19
N THR A 57 7.64 -6.28 4.20
CA THR A 57 7.36 -6.78 5.54
C THR A 57 7.22 -5.61 6.51
N PHE A 58 6.62 -5.86 7.67
CA PHE A 58 6.60 -4.88 8.77
C PHE A 58 7.98 -4.25 9.03
N ASN A 59 9.02 -5.10 9.12
CA ASN A 59 10.37 -4.64 9.42
C ASN A 59 11.02 -3.88 8.28
N SER A 60 10.80 -4.27 7.02
CA SER A 60 11.35 -3.55 5.87
C SER A 60 10.66 -2.20 5.72
N LEU A 61 9.33 -2.18 5.80
CA LEU A 61 8.52 -0.98 5.71
C LEU A 61 8.90 0.03 6.81
N LYS A 62 8.92 -0.40 8.08
CA LYS A 62 9.32 0.45 9.21
C LYS A 62 10.71 1.05 9.04
N ARG A 63 11.69 0.25 8.63
CA ARG A 63 13.06 0.71 8.40
C ARG A 63 13.12 1.72 7.27
N ASN A 64 12.46 1.44 6.15
CA ASN A 64 12.51 2.28 4.97
C ASN A 64 11.73 3.60 5.19
N ILE A 65 10.62 3.58 5.92
CA ILE A 65 9.89 4.77 6.39
C ILE A 65 10.79 5.67 7.25
N HIS A 66 11.53 5.07 8.18
CA HIS A 66 12.49 5.81 9.01
C HIS A 66 13.59 6.46 8.15
N VAL A 67 14.13 5.74 7.16
CA VAL A 67 15.12 6.28 6.21
C VAL A 67 14.56 7.41 5.35
N LEU A 68 13.28 7.34 5.00
CA LEU A 68 12.57 8.37 4.24
C LEU A 68 12.16 9.58 5.10
N GLY A 69 12.40 9.54 6.41
CA GLY A 69 12.02 10.62 7.34
C GLY A 69 10.52 10.70 7.58
N LEU A 70 9.79 9.59 7.39
CA LEU A 70 8.34 9.50 7.57
C LEU A 70 7.95 8.90 8.94
N GLU A 71 8.91 8.74 9.86
CA GLU A 71 8.69 8.14 11.19
C GLU A 71 7.69 8.92 12.06
N ASP A 72 7.62 10.24 11.88
CA ASP A 72 6.69 11.11 12.62
C ASP A 72 5.24 10.99 12.10
N VAL A 73 5.07 10.44 10.90
CA VAL A 73 3.77 10.31 10.20
C VAL A 73 3.26 8.88 10.25
N LEU A 74 4.16 7.90 10.14
CA LEU A 74 3.83 6.48 10.04
C LEU A 74 4.33 5.73 11.27
N GLY A 75 3.51 5.71 12.32
CA GLY A 75 3.73 4.93 13.54
C GLY A 75 3.59 3.42 13.32
N ASP A 76 4.04 2.62 14.29
CA ASP A 76 3.97 1.16 14.23
C ASP A 76 2.54 0.63 14.02
N ASP A 77 1.56 1.27 14.65
CA ASP A 77 0.14 1.02 14.51
C ASP A 77 -0.38 1.31 13.09
N VAL A 78 0.06 2.41 12.49
CA VAL A 78 -0.26 2.78 11.09
C VAL A 78 0.35 1.77 10.12
N ILE A 79 1.60 1.36 10.33
CA ILE A 79 2.28 0.34 9.51
C ILE A 79 1.54 -1.00 9.58
N VAL A 80 1.12 -1.42 10.78
CA VAL A 80 0.30 -2.63 10.94
C VAL A 80 -1.03 -2.49 10.19
N CYS A 81 -1.70 -1.33 10.27
CA CYS A 81 -2.93 -1.09 9.53
C CYS A 81 -2.71 -1.15 8.01
N MET A 82 -1.60 -0.59 7.50
CA MET A 82 -1.27 -0.65 6.07
C MET A 82 -1.07 -2.08 5.58
N LEU A 83 -0.38 -2.92 6.36
CA LEU A 83 -0.22 -4.33 6.03
C LEU A 83 -1.57 -5.03 6.05
N LEU A 84 -2.36 -4.88 7.12
CA LEU A 84 -3.66 -5.53 7.27
C LEU A 84 -4.68 -5.13 6.19
N GLU A 85 -4.65 -3.87 5.72
CA GLU A 85 -5.58 -3.39 4.70
C GLU A 85 -5.15 -3.80 3.28
N GLY A 86 -3.84 -3.93 3.04
CA GLY A 86 -3.28 -4.27 1.73
C GLY A 86 -3.09 -5.77 1.50
N ASP A 87 -2.93 -6.55 2.56
CA ASP A 87 -2.71 -8.01 2.52
C ASP A 87 -4.01 -8.72 2.14
N LEU A 88 -4.07 -9.21 0.89
CA LEU A 88 -5.26 -9.84 0.33
C LEU A 88 -5.21 -11.37 0.44
N ASP A 89 -4.01 -11.94 0.50
CA ASP A 89 -3.80 -13.37 0.63
C ASP A 89 -3.63 -13.86 2.09
N GLY A 90 -3.41 -12.94 3.02
CA GLY A 90 -3.32 -13.17 4.46
C GLY A 90 -1.96 -13.67 4.93
N ASP A 91 -0.88 -13.44 4.16
CA ASP A 91 0.48 -13.88 4.52
C ASP A 91 1.19 -12.93 5.52
N GLY A 92 0.58 -11.80 5.83
CA GLY A 92 1.09 -10.76 6.72
C GLY A 92 2.19 -9.89 6.11
N MET A 93 2.37 -9.97 4.79
CA MET A 93 3.31 -9.20 3.98
C MET A 93 2.54 -8.52 2.84
N LEU A 94 3.20 -7.66 2.06
CA LEU A 94 2.61 -7.13 0.84
C LEU A 94 3.47 -7.55 -0.34
N ASN A 95 2.84 -8.22 -1.30
CA ASN A 95 3.41 -8.39 -2.62
C ASN A 95 3.22 -7.13 -3.47
N GLN A 96 3.87 -7.10 -4.63
CA GLN A 96 3.86 -5.94 -5.51
C GLN A 96 2.45 -5.55 -5.98
N MET A 97 1.58 -6.53 -6.24
CA MET A 97 0.21 -6.29 -6.68
C MET A 97 -0.61 -5.68 -5.55
N GLU A 98 -0.55 -6.28 -4.36
CA GLU A 98 -1.23 -5.82 -3.15
C GLU A 98 -0.85 -4.39 -2.78
N PHE A 99 0.45 -4.09 -2.82
CA PHE A 99 0.95 -2.73 -2.61
C PHE A 99 0.37 -1.74 -3.63
N CYS A 100 0.36 -2.10 -4.92
CA CYS A 100 -0.22 -1.24 -5.96
C CYS A 100 -1.72 -1.02 -5.74
N ILE A 101 -2.47 -2.06 -5.38
CA ILE A 101 -3.90 -1.99 -5.09
C ILE A 101 -4.14 -1.09 -3.86
N LEU A 102 -3.38 -1.27 -2.78
CA LEU A 102 -3.47 -0.46 -1.57
C LEU A 102 -3.26 1.02 -1.90
N MET A 103 -2.20 1.35 -2.65
CA MET A 103 -1.89 2.74 -3.04
C MET A 103 -2.98 3.36 -3.92
N LEU A 104 -3.58 2.57 -4.82
CA LEU A 104 -4.72 3.02 -5.64
C LEU A 104 -5.98 3.26 -4.80
N ARG A 105 -6.23 2.43 -3.78
CA ARG A 105 -7.40 2.55 -2.87
C ARG A 105 -7.30 3.77 -1.97
N LEU A 106 -6.10 4.21 -1.65
CA LEU A 106 -5.84 5.42 -0.85
C LEU A 106 -6.05 6.73 -1.63
N SER A 107 -6.25 6.67 -2.96
CA SER A 107 -6.52 7.83 -3.81
C SER A 107 -8.03 7.97 -4.11
N PRO A 108 -8.79 8.74 -3.31
CA PRO A 108 -10.20 8.99 -3.62
C PRO A 108 -10.36 9.72 -4.97
N GLY A 109 -9.37 10.50 -5.42
CA GLY A 109 -9.39 11.17 -6.72
C GLY A 109 -9.30 10.24 -7.93
N LEU A 110 -8.77 9.03 -7.76
CA LEU A 110 -8.71 8.01 -8.81
C LEU A 110 -9.99 7.16 -8.94
N THR A 111 -10.79 7.09 -7.87
CA THR A 111 -11.91 6.14 -7.73
C THR A 111 -13.19 6.47 -8.50
N MET A 112 -13.25 7.59 -9.24
CA MET A 112 -14.45 7.96 -9.99
C MET A 112 -14.39 7.70 -11.50
N ASP A 113 -13.22 7.43 -12.08
CA ASP A 113 -13.06 7.14 -13.53
C ASP A 113 -11.70 6.48 -13.91
N GLY A 114 -10.65 6.62 -13.09
CA GLY A 114 -9.27 6.22 -13.47
C GLY A 114 -8.84 4.80 -13.07
N THR A 115 -9.48 4.20 -12.05
CA THR A 115 -9.11 2.86 -11.56
C THR A 115 -9.26 1.77 -12.62
N THR A 116 -10.21 1.89 -13.55
CA THR A 116 -10.45 0.89 -14.61
C THR A 116 -9.31 0.82 -15.62
N ALA A 117 -8.62 1.94 -15.89
CA ALA A 117 -7.46 2.01 -16.79
C ALA A 117 -6.17 1.45 -16.15
N CYS A 118 -5.94 1.74 -14.86
CA CYS A 118 -4.81 1.16 -14.13
C CYS A 118 -4.99 -0.34 -13.86
N CYS A 119 -6.19 -0.79 -13.47
CA CYS A 119 -6.45 -2.21 -13.23
C CYS A 119 -6.28 -3.07 -14.49
N SER A 120 -6.67 -2.56 -15.67
CA SER A 120 -6.45 -3.27 -16.93
C SER A 120 -4.98 -3.31 -17.34
N SER A 121 -4.17 -2.32 -16.95
CA SER A 121 -2.72 -2.31 -17.20
C SER A 121 -1.95 -3.19 -16.21
N MET A 122 -2.37 -3.26 -14.94
CA MET A 122 -1.80 -4.16 -13.93
C MET A 122 -2.04 -5.64 -14.27
N ALA A 123 -3.21 -5.98 -14.83
CA ALA A 123 -3.50 -7.33 -15.32
C ALA A 123 -2.71 -7.73 -16.57
N GLN A 124 -2.28 -6.76 -17.38
CA GLN A 124 -1.42 -7.01 -18.55
C GLN A 124 0.06 -7.16 -18.18
N ALA A 125 0.53 -6.46 -17.14
CA ALA A 125 1.91 -6.56 -16.67
C ALA A 125 2.28 -7.93 -16.05
N THR A 126 1.30 -8.69 -15.55
CA THR A 126 1.49 -10.06 -15.05
C THR A 126 1.27 -11.14 -16.11
N GLY A 127 0.94 -10.74 -17.36
CA GLY A 127 0.39 -11.62 -18.38
C GLY A 127 1.21 -11.77 -19.65
N ASN A 128 2.54 -11.58 -19.66
CA ASN A 128 3.34 -11.94 -20.83
C ASN A 128 4.80 -12.31 -20.53
N HIS A 129 4.99 -13.44 -19.82
CA HIS A 129 6.15 -14.30 -20.07
C HIS A 129 5.66 -15.75 -20.08
N LEU A 130 5.98 -16.47 -21.18
CA LEU A 130 5.60 -17.84 -21.58
C LEU A 130 4.38 -17.78 -22.52
N VAL A 131 4.53 -17.78 -23.86
CA VAL A 131 5.35 -18.60 -24.76
C VAL A 131 5.71 -17.85 -26.03
#